data_AF-A0A093EQK0-F1
#
_entry.id   AF-A0A093EQK0-F1
#
_cell.length_a   1.000
_cell.length_b   1.000
_cell.length_c   1.000
_cell.angle_alpha   90.00
_cell.angle_beta   90.00
_cell.angle_gamma   90.00
#
_symmetry.space_group_name_H-M   'P 1'
#
loop_
_entity.id
_entity.type
_entity.pdbx_description
1 polymer ?
#
loop_
_entity_poly.entity_id
_entity_poly.type
_entity_poly.pdbx_seq_one_letter_code
_entity_poly.pdbx_strand_id
1 'polypeptide(L)'
;QGKFTLLRDTRTDGSFLVHHFLSFYLRAGCKVCFVALLQSFSHYSIVAQKLGISLTAAKERGQLVFLEGLKSCLDLLFGEEEQQPGQPSPLQFISERNSDLKALFDFVRMSLTPADSDSWNGPVLLVDDLSVLLSLGAAPVAGLDFVPFCREAV
;
A
#
# COMPACT_ATOMS: atom_id res chain seq x y z
N GLN A 1 5.74 10.14 -15.46
CA GLN A 1 5.30 8.76 -15.16
C GLN A 1 6.51 7.92 -14.76
N GLY A 2 6.32 6.92 -13.89
CA GLY A 2 7.38 5.99 -13.50
C GLY A 2 8.52 6.56 -12.63
N LYS A 3 8.32 7.68 -11.92
CA LYS A 3 9.33 8.21 -10.99
C LYS A 3 9.31 7.41 -9.69
N PHE A 4 10.41 6.70 -9.42
CA PHE A 4 10.63 6.02 -8.15
C PHE A 4 11.36 6.95 -7.17
N THR A 5 10.88 7.03 -5.93
CA THR A 5 11.52 7.77 -4.85
C THR A 5 11.65 6.86 -3.64
N LEU A 6 12.89 6.57 -3.23
CA LEU A 6 13.18 5.81 -2.02
C LEU A 6 13.43 6.78 -0.87
N LEU A 7 12.66 6.64 0.20
CA LEU A 7 12.91 7.33 1.47
C LEU A 7 13.71 6.40 2.38
N ARG A 8 14.85 6.89 2.87
CA ARG A 8 15.67 6.17 3.84
C ARG A 8 16.00 7.12 4.98
N ASP A 9 15.62 6.73 6.18
CA ASP A 9 16.11 7.32 7.42
C ASP A 9 17.17 6.44 8.07
N THR A 10 17.91 7.01 9.02
CA THR A 10 18.96 6.30 9.78
C THR A 10 19.08 6.82 11.20
N ARG A 11 18.94 8.14 11.40
CA ARG A 11 19.12 8.81 12.70
C ARG A 11 17.90 9.59 13.18
N THR A 12 16.95 9.85 12.30
CA THR A 12 15.76 10.67 12.57
C THR A 12 14.58 10.05 11.86
N ASP A 13 13.48 9.87 12.56
CA ASP A 13 12.25 9.31 12.01
C ASP A 13 11.77 10.10 10.77
N GLY A 14 11.81 9.45 9.61
CA GLY A 14 11.40 10.00 8.32
C GLY A 14 9.95 9.73 7.96
N SER A 15 9.18 9.03 8.82
CA SER A 15 7.79 8.63 8.56
C SER A 15 6.86 9.81 8.26
N PHE A 16 7.16 11.01 8.78
CA PHE A 16 6.42 12.24 8.48
C PHE A 16 6.37 12.57 6.98
N LEU A 17 7.39 12.18 6.21
CA LEU A 17 7.42 12.39 4.76
C LEU A 17 6.36 11.54 4.07
N VAL A 18 6.07 10.33 4.55
CA VAL A 18 5.01 9.48 4.01
C VAL A 18 3.65 10.16 4.19
N HIS A 19 3.40 10.73 5.38
CA HIS A 19 2.19 11.52 5.63
C HIS A 19 2.07 12.75 4.72
N HIS A 20 3.20 13.44 4.50
CA HIS A 20 3.27 14.58 3.60
C HIS A 20 2.93 14.18 2.16
N PHE A 21 3.57 13.13 1.62
CA PHE A 21 3.33 12.67 0.25
C PHE A 21 1.92 12.14 0.04
N LEU A 22 1.39 11.36 0.98
CA LEU A 22 -0.01 10.92 0.95
C LEU A 22 -0.95 12.11 0.82
N SER A 23 -0.73 13.12 1.67
CA SER A 23 -1.56 14.32 1.67
C SER A 23 -1.41 15.15 0.39
N PHE A 24 -0.17 15.29 -0.08
CA PHE A 24 0.16 16.00 -1.31
C PHE A 24 -0.55 15.40 -2.53
N TYR A 25 -0.43 14.09 -2.74
CA TYR A 25 -1.00 13.41 -3.92
C TYR A 25 -2.52 13.34 -3.89
N LEU A 26 -3.12 13.16 -2.70
CA LEU A 26 -4.58 13.20 -2.58
C LEU A 26 -5.14 14.59 -2.90
N ARG A 27 -4.48 15.66 -2.45
CA ARG A 27 -4.85 17.06 -2.81
C ARG A 27 -4.62 17.37 -4.28
N ALA A 28 -3.61 16.76 -4.88
CA ALA A 28 -3.34 16.86 -6.31
C ALA A 28 -4.33 16.07 -7.18
N GLY A 29 -5.34 15.40 -6.60
CA GLY A 29 -6.35 14.66 -7.37
C GLY A 29 -5.84 13.35 -7.98
N CYS A 30 -4.72 12.80 -7.48
CA CYS A 30 -4.19 11.52 -7.95
C CYS A 30 -4.94 10.34 -7.31
N LYS A 31 -5.01 9.20 -8.01
CA LYS A 31 -5.45 7.92 -7.44
C LYS A 31 -4.29 7.33 -6.66
N VAL A 32 -4.48 7.03 -5.38
CA VAL A 32 -3.41 6.57 -4.50
C VAL A 32 -3.71 5.14 -4.05
N CYS A 33 -2.81 4.22 -4.34
CA CYS A 33 -2.73 2.92 -3.67
C CYS A 33 -1.69 3.06 -2.56
N PHE A 34 -2.13 2.94 -1.32
CA PHE A 34 -1.25 3.00 -0.16
C PHE A 34 -1.15 1.63 0.50
N VAL A 35 0.02 1.02 0.39
CA VAL A 35 0.41 -0.19 1.10
C VAL A 35 1.08 0.21 2.41
N ALA A 36 0.28 0.29 3.48
CA ALA A 36 0.74 0.64 4.81
C ALA A 36 1.08 -0.64 5.57
N LEU A 37 2.36 -1.02 5.57
CA LEU A 37 2.83 -2.26 6.15
C LEU A 37 2.98 -2.17 7.66
N LEU A 38 3.28 -0.99 8.21
CA LEU A 38 3.61 -0.83 9.62
C LEU A 38 2.50 -0.17 10.44
N GLN A 39 1.86 0.89 9.93
CA GLN A 39 0.89 1.69 10.68
C GLN A 39 -0.55 1.47 10.20
N SER A 40 -1.51 1.62 11.11
CA SER A 40 -2.94 1.43 10.81
C SER A 40 -3.55 2.58 10.02
N PHE A 41 -4.69 2.33 9.38
CA PHE A 41 -5.49 3.35 8.70
C PHE A 41 -5.90 4.47 9.66
N SER A 42 -6.23 4.12 10.92
CA SER A 42 -6.60 5.10 11.94
C SER A 42 -5.45 6.08 12.24
N HIS A 43 -4.21 5.57 12.36
CA HIS A 43 -3.02 6.39 12.55
C HIS A 43 -2.85 7.41 11.41
N TYR A 44 -2.87 6.92 10.16
CA TYR A 44 -2.76 7.81 8.99
C TYR A 44 -3.93 8.79 8.88
N SER A 45 -5.14 8.37 9.24
CA SER A 45 -6.34 9.22 9.18
C SER A 45 -6.27 10.40 10.14
N ILE A 46 -5.82 10.17 11.38
CA ILE A 46 -5.65 11.24 12.38
C ILE A 46 -4.64 12.28 11.89
N VAL A 47 -3.53 11.85 11.29
CA VAL A 47 -2.50 12.76 10.78
C VAL A 47 -2.98 13.50 9.53
N ALA A 48 -3.59 12.79 8.57
CA ALA A 48 -4.13 13.39 7.35
C ALA A 48 -5.24 14.42 7.64
N GLN A 49 -6.09 14.16 8.63
CA GLN A 49 -7.14 15.09 9.05
C GLN A 49 -6.55 16.42 9.56
N LYS A 50 -5.43 16.36 10.31
CA LYS A 50 -4.67 17.56 10.72
C LYS A 50 -4.08 18.33 9.54
N LEU A 51 -3.82 17.64 8.43
CA LEU A 51 -3.35 18.23 7.16
C LEU A 51 -4.52 18.65 6.23
N GLY A 52 -5.76 18.60 6.73
CA GLY A 52 -6.95 19.05 6.01
C GLY A 52 -7.53 18.03 5.02
N ILE A 53 -7.21 16.74 5.17
CA ILE A 53 -7.66 15.67 4.26
C ILE A 53 -8.38 14.59 5.03
N SER A 54 -9.58 14.21 4.56
CA SER A 54 -10.29 13.03 5.06
C SER A 54 -9.90 11.80 4.22
N LEU A 55 -9.15 10.87 4.81
CA LEU A 55 -8.82 9.59 4.16
C LEU A 55 -10.06 8.71 3.96
N THR A 56 -11.00 8.76 4.90
CA THR A 56 -12.29 8.04 4.77
C THR A 56 -13.05 8.50 3.53
N ALA A 57 -13.20 9.81 3.35
CA ALA A 57 -13.84 10.36 2.16
C ALA A 57 -13.07 10.04 0.88
N ALA A 58 -11.73 9.94 0.95
CA ALA A 58 -10.88 9.55 -0.19
C ALA A 58 -11.07 8.09 -0.58
N LYS A 59 -11.25 7.22 0.41
CA LYS A 59 -11.55 5.81 0.23
C LYS A 59 -12.95 5.60 -0.33
N GLU A 60 -13.96 6.27 0.22
CA GLU A 60 -15.36 6.18 -0.21
C GLU A 60 -15.56 6.61 -1.67
N ARG A 61 -14.85 7.64 -2.14
CA ARG A 61 -14.89 8.08 -3.55
C ARG A 61 -14.00 7.27 -4.50
N GLY A 62 -13.31 6.24 -4.01
CA GLY A 62 -12.41 5.41 -4.80
C GLY A 62 -11.06 6.05 -5.18
N GLN A 63 -10.74 7.23 -4.64
CA GLN A 63 -9.44 7.88 -4.87
C GLN A 63 -8.31 7.20 -4.11
N LEU A 64 -8.59 6.69 -2.91
CA LEU A 64 -7.62 6.02 -2.04
C LEU A 64 -7.96 4.53 -1.89
N VAL A 65 -7.04 3.66 -2.32
CA VAL A 65 -7.04 2.24 -1.93
C VAL A 65 -6.01 2.07 -0.83
N PHE A 66 -6.40 1.47 0.30
CA PHE A 66 -5.54 1.35 1.48
C PHE A 66 -5.45 -0.10 1.95
N LEU A 67 -4.23 -0.64 2.01
CA LEU A 67 -3.93 -1.96 2.57
C LEU A 67 -3.27 -1.79 3.95
N GLU A 68 -3.92 -2.31 4.99
CA GLU A 68 -3.36 -2.41 6.34
C GLU A 68 -2.58 -3.72 6.49
N GLY A 69 -1.26 -3.68 6.31
CA GLY A 69 -0.42 -4.87 6.24
C GLY A 69 -0.42 -5.70 7.53
N LEU A 70 -0.11 -5.11 8.69
CA LEU A 70 -0.11 -5.85 9.96
C LEU A 70 -1.49 -6.43 10.30
N LYS A 71 -2.57 -5.67 10.06
CA LYS A 71 -3.93 -6.15 10.30
C LYS A 71 -4.25 -7.34 9.39
N SER A 72 -3.98 -7.20 8.09
CA SER A 72 -4.19 -8.27 7.12
C SER A 72 -3.34 -9.51 7.41
N CYS A 73 -2.14 -9.35 7.97
CA CYS A 73 -1.30 -10.44 8.44
C CYS A 73 -1.94 -11.17 9.64
N LEU A 74 -2.42 -10.44 10.65
CA LEU A 74 -3.10 -11.02 11.80
C LEU A 74 -4.37 -11.75 11.40
N ASP A 75 -5.18 -11.16 10.52
CA ASP A 75 -6.42 -11.77 10.01
C ASP A 75 -6.11 -13.07 9.23
N LEU A 76 -4.98 -13.15 8.53
CA LEU A 76 -4.58 -14.34 7.78
C LEU A 76 -3.99 -15.45 8.68
N LEU A 77 -3.30 -15.09 9.76
CA LEU A 77 -2.71 -16.06 10.70
C LEU A 77 -3.70 -16.56 11.76
N PHE A 78 -4.66 -15.72 12.16
CA PHE A 78 -5.51 -15.96 13.32
C PHE A 78 -7.01 -15.75 13.05
N GLY A 79 -7.39 -15.31 11.85
CA GLY A 79 -8.79 -15.03 11.52
C GLY A 79 -9.61 -16.30 11.27
N GLU A 80 -10.88 -16.22 11.67
CA GLU A 80 -11.96 -17.11 11.24
C GLU A 80 -12.52 -16.53 9.94
N GLU A 81 -12.19 -17.10 8.78
CA GLU A 81 -12.34 -16.46 7.48
C GLU A 81 -13.81 -16.14 7.07
N GLU A 82 -14.16 -14.86 6.95
CA GLU A 82 -15.12 -14.36 5.93
C GLU A 82 -14.33 -13.87 4.70
N GLN A 83 -13.55 -14.76 4.10
CA GLN A 83 -12.91 -14.46 2.82
C GLN A 83 -13.98 -14.45 1.74
N GLN A 84 -14.02 -13.38 0.94
CA GLN A 84 -14.80 -13.41 -0.29
C GLN A 84 -14.26 -14.54 -1.17
N PRO A 85 -15.09 -15.51 -1.58
CA PRO A 85 -14.63 -16.68 -2.31
C PRO A 85 -14.00 -16.24 -3.64
N GLY A 86 -12.70 -16.50 -3.81
CA GLY A 86 -12.00 -16.42 -5.09
C GLY A 86 -10.92 -15.34 -5.26
N GLN A 87 -10.63 -14.50 -4.25
CA GLN A 87 -9.49 -13.58 -4.32
C GLN A 87 -8.41 -13.88 -3.27
N PRO A 88 -7.15 -14.10 -3.68
CA PRO A 88 -6.06 -14.33 -2.75
C PRO A 88 -5.76 -13.09 -1.92
N SER A 89 -5.43 -13.28 -0.64
CA SER A 89 -4.94 -12.19 0.22
C SER A 89 -3.67 -11.57 -0.39
N PRO A 90 -3.51 -10.24 -0.41
CA PRO A 90 -2.26 -9.60 -0.84
C PRO A 90 -1.04 -10.09 -0.07
N LEU A 91 -1.23 -10.58 1.17
CA LEU A 91 -0.18 -11.14 2.03
C LEU A 91 -0.19 -12.67 2.09
N GLN A 92 -0.77 -13.34 1.08
CA GLN A 92 -0.75 -14.80 0.90
C GLN A 92 0.63 -15.43 1.15
N PHE A 93 1.71 -14.70 0.80
CA PHE A 93 3.08 -15.20 0.93
C PHE A 93 3.47 -15.59 2.36
N ILE A 94 2.76 -15.08 3.38
CA ILE A 94 3.02 -15.41 4.79
C ILE A 94 2.66 -16.88 5.09
N SER A 95 1.62 -17.42 4.43
CA SER A 95 1.17 -18.80 4.62
C SER A 95 1.93 -19.82 3.76
N GLU A 96 2.47 -19.39 2.62
CA GLU A 96 3.11 -20.27 1.64
C GLU A 96 4.63 -20.22 1.76
N ARG A 97 5.31 -21.37 1.94
CA ARG A 97 6.79 -21.39 1.98
C ARG A 97 7.37 -21.03 0.60
N ASN A 98 8.34 -20.11 0.56
CA ASN A 98 9.06 -19.66 -0.66
C ASN A 98 8.20 -18.94 -1.70
N SER A 99 7.12 -18.31 -1.26
CA SER A 99 6.20 -17.59 -2.12
C SER A 99 6.75 -16.24 -2.54
N ASP A 100 6.46 -15.89 -3.79
CA ASP A 100 6.76 -14.59 -4.35
C ASP A 100 5.77 -13.52 -3.83
N LEU A 101 6.02 -12.25 -4.16
CA LEU A 101 5.12 -11.15 -3.82
C LEU A 101 4.04 -10.93 -4.89
N LYS A 102 3.69 -11.96 -5.67
CA LYS A 102 2.78 -11.83 -6.82
C LYS A 102 1.38 -11.39 -6.40
N ALA A 103 0.82 -11.93 -5.33
CA ALA A 103 -0.51 -11.54 -4.85
C ALA A 103 -0.54 -10.06 -4.44
N LEU A 104 0.50 -9.58 -3.76
CA LEU A 104 0.67 -8.17 -3.40
C LEU A 104 0.81 -7.28 -4.63
N PHE A 105 1.60 -7.72 -5.61
CA PHE A 105 1.76 -7.01 -6.88
C PHE A 105 0.44 -6.94 -7.67
N ASP A 106 -0.29 -8.06 -7.76
CA ASP A 106 -1.58 -8.11 -8.44
C ASP A 106 -2.59 -7.17 -7.76
N PHE A 107 -2.61 -7.12 -6.43
CA PHE A 107 -3.41 -6.16 -5.67
C PHE A 107 -3.05 -4.70 -6.04
N VAL A 108 -1.76 -4.35 -6.04
CA VAL A 108 -1.30 -2.99 -6.40
C VAL A 108 -1.72 -2.64 -7.83
N ARG A 109 -1.47 -3.55 -8.77
CA ARG A 109 -1.82 -3.38 -10.18
C ARG A 109 -3.32 -3.15 -10.35
N MET A 110 -4.16 -4.02 -9.79
CA MET A 110 -5.62 -3.89 -9.86
C MET A 110 -6.11 -2.59 -9.21
N SER A 111 -5.50 -2.17 -8.11
CA SER A 111 -5.87 -0.93 -7.39
C SER A 111 -5.58 0.33 -8.21
N LEU A 112 -4.56 0.29 -9.07
CA LEU A 112 -4.10 1.45 -9.83
C LEU A 112 -4.55 1.45 -11.29
N THR A 113 -5.11 0.33 -11.79
CA THR A 113 -5.75 0.29 -13.10
C THR A 113 -6.83 1.39 -13.17
N PRO A 114 -6.79 2.27 -14.20
CA PRO A 114 -7.83 3.26 -14.41
C PRO A 114 -9.18 2.58 -14.69
N ALA A 115 -10.25 3.02 -14.04
CA ALA A 115 -11.59 2.72 -14.53
C ALA A 115 -11.97 3.75 -15.61
N ASP A 116 -12.77 3.37 -16.61
CA ASP A 116 -13.18 4.27 -17.70
C ASP A 116 -13.91 5.54 -17.23
N SER A 117 -14.39 5.57 -15.98
CA SER A 117 -15.06 6.71 -15.34
C SER A 117 -14.17 7.55 -14.42
N ASP A 118 -12.91 7.17 -14.21
CA ASP A 118 -12.01 7.84 -13.26
C ASP A 118 -11.39 9.10 -13.90
N SER A 119 -11.55 10.26 -13.25
CA SER A 119 -10.97 11.55 -13.68
C SER A 119 -9.70 11.94 -12.90
N TRP A 120 -8.97 10.95 -12.39
CA TRP A 120 -7.79 11.18 -11.55
C TRP A 120 -6.58 11.68 -12.36
N ASN A 121 -5.77 12.55 -11.75
CA ASN A 121 -4.58 13.14 -12.37
C ASN A 121 -3.40 12.16 -12.55
N GLY A 122 -3.60 10.87 -12.27
CA GLY A 122 -2.63 9.78 -12.42
C GLY A 122 -2.57 8.84 -11.22
N PRO A 123 -2.03 7.63 -11.39
CA PRO A 123 -1.82 6.67 -10.32
C PRO A 123 -0.57 6.99 -9.50
N VAL A 124 -0.64 6.71 -8.20
CA VAL A 124 0.48 6.84 -7.26
C VAL A 124 0.47 5.63 -6.33
N LEU A 125 1.61 4.93 -6.27
CA LEU A 125 1.87 3.93 -5.25
C LEU A 125 2.66 4.56 -4.11
N LEU A 126 2.16 4.41 -2.89
CA LEU A 126 2.90 4.66 -1.66
C LEU A 126 3.08 3.35 -0.92
N VAL A 127 4.29 3.13 -0.43
CA VAL A 127 4.64 2.02 0.46
C VAL A 127 5.47 2.62 1.59
N ASP A 128 5.12 2.36 2.84
CA ASP A 128 5.86 2.91 3.98
C ASP A 128 7.15 2.10 4.25
N ASP A 129 7.10 1.10 5.13
CA ASP A 129 8.26 0.35 5.56
C ASP A 129 8.33 -1.01 4.87
N LEU A 130 9.07 -1.06 3.76
CA LEU A 130 9.32 -2.30 3.01
C LEU A 130 10.08 -3.37 3.82
N SER A 131 10.80 -3.00 4.89
CA SER A 131 11.52 -3.97 5.71
C SER A 131 10.57 -4.91 6.48
N VAL A 132 9.32 -4.48 6.67
CA VAL A 132 8.27 -5.32 7.26
C VAL A 132 8.00 -6.57 6.40
N LEU A 133 8.08 -6.49 5.06
CA LEU A 133 7.92 -7.68 4.21
C LEU A 133 8.97 -8.76 4.52
N LEU A 134 10.22 -8.35 4.75
CA LEU A 134 11.30 -9.26 5.14
C LEU A 134 11.05 -9.85 6.52
N SER A 135 10.59 -9.02 7.46
CA SER A 135 10.23 -9.46 8.82
C SER A 135 9.07 -10.46 8.83
N LEU A 136 8.15 -10.36 7.86
CA LEU A 136 7.03 -11.28 7.64
C LEU A 136 7.44 -12.54 6.85
N GLY A 137 8.71 -12.70 6.50
CA GLY A 137 9.23 -13.91 5.87
C GLY A 137 9.35 -13.86 4.34
N ALA A 138 9.12 -12.70 3.71
CA ALA A 138 9.36 -12.57 2.27
C ALA A 138 10.86 -12.76 1.94
N ALA A 139 11.14 -13.47 0.86
CA ALA A 139 12.51 -13.62 0.38
C ALA A 139 13.09 -12.25 -0.03
N PRO A 140 14.36 -11.94 0.31
CA PRO A 140 14.97 -10.66 -0.06
C PRO A 140 14.93 -10.37 -1.57
N VAL A 141 15.09 -11.41 -2.39
CA VAL A 141 15.00 -11.30 -3.86
C VAL A 141 13.60 -10.88 -4.30
N ALA A 142 12.55 -11.45 -3.70
CA ALA A 142 11.16 -11.07 -4.01
C ALA A 142 10.89 -9.59 -3.68
N GLY A 143 11.46 -9.08 -2.57
CA GLY A 143 11.38 -7.66 -2.22
C GLY A 143 12.11 -6.74 -3.22
N LEU A 144 13.25 -7.20 -3.75
CA LEU A 144 13.99 -6.47 -4.79
C LEU A 144 13.24 -6.46 -6.13
N ASP A 145 12.56 -7.54 -6.47
CA ASP A 145 11.77 -7.66 -7.70
C ASP A 145 10.46 -6.87 -7.64
N PHE A 146 9.86 -6.76 -6.45
CA PHE A 146 8.60 -6.05 -6.22
C PHE A 146 8.64 -4.59 -6.68
N VAL A 147 9.72 -3.85 -6.40
CA VAL A 147 9.83 -2.43 -6.75
C VAL A 147 9.83 -2.20 -8.27
N PRO A 148 10.66 -2.88 -9.08
CA PRO A 148 10.58 -2.86 -10.54
C PRO A 148 9.20 -3.24 -11.07
N PHE A 149 8.58 -4.30 -10.56
CA PHE A 149 7.24 -4.71 -11.02
C PHE A 149 6.19 -3.63 -10.76
N CYS A 150 6.17 -3.07 -9.55
CA CYS A 150 5.26 -1.98 -9.22
C CYS A 150 5.50 -0.74 -10.08
N ARG A 151 6.74 -0.44 -10.46
CA ARG A 151 7.05 0.72 -11.32
C ARG A 151 6.49 0.57 -12.73
N GLU A 152 6.44 -0.63 -13.29
CA GLU A 152 5.78 -0.89 -14.59
C GLU A 152 4.25 -0.73 -14.51
N ALA A 153 3.67 -0.89 -13.32
CA ALA A 153 2.23 -0.75 -13.11
C ALA A 153 1.76 0.70 -12.86
N VAL A 154 2.67 1.68 -12.76
CA VAL A 154 2.41 3.10 -12.34
C VAL A 154 2.89 4.12 -13.38
#